data_AF-A0A7X8WNQ5-F1
#
_entry.id   AF-A0A7X8WNQ5-F1
#
_cell.length_a   1.000
_cell.length_b   1.000
_cell.length_c   1.000
_cell.angle_alpha   90.00
_cell.angle_beta   90.00
_cell.angle_gamma   90.00
#
_symmetry.space_group_name_H-M   'P 1'
#
loop_
_entity.id
_entity.type
_entity.pdbx_description
1 polymer ?
#
loop_
_entity_poly.entity_id
_entity_poly.type
_entity_poly.pdbx_seq_one_letter_code
_entity_poly.pdbx_strand_id
1 'polypeptide(L)'
;IAVLFFIPAMNLAGIPPFSGFIGKVGLIEAGIQYDRTSGWILIAISVITSLLTLYAIAKIWNRAFWQEPSEEIISRDVPLPKVMGGATAAMIAFSLALTVLAGPIMEYADDAASSILERTPYVSAVLGDEAAEELQYRIDDAGHRLDGNGQEVDE
;
A
#
# COMPACT_ATOMS: atom_id res chain seq x y z
N ILE A 1 2.89 13.08 24.83
CA ILE A 1 1.81 12.26 24.24
C ILE A 1 1.20 12.93 23.01
N ALA A 2 0.89 14.24 23.02
CA ALA A 2 0.41 14.96 21.83
C ALA A 2 1.30 14.74 20.58
N VAL A 3 2.62 14.98 20.68
CA VAL A 3 3.56 14.71 19.57
C VAL A 3 3.57 13.23 19.14
N LEU A 4 3.46 12.31 20.11
CA LEU A 4 3.39 10.86 19.85
C LEU A 4 2.08 10.47 19.14
N PHE A 5 0.97 11.18 19.34
CA PHE A 5 -0.25 10.93 18.56
C PHE A 5 -0.22 11.65 17.20
N PHE A 6 0.40 12.83 17.15
CA PHE A 6 0.44 13.68 15.96
C PHE A 6 1.14 12.97 14.80
N ILE A 7 2.29 12.35 15.06
CA ILE A 7 3.10 11.67 14.04
C ILE A 7 2.31 10.55 13.33
N PRO A 8 1.71 9.56 14.02
CA PRO A 8 0.91 8.52 13.36
C PRO A 8 -0.41 9.05 12.78
N ALA A 9 -1.05 10.05 13.41
CA ALA A 9 -2.23 10.70 12.83
C ALA A 9 -1.92 11.37 11.48
N MET A 10 -0.77 12.03 11.38
CA MET A 10 -0.29 12.66 10.15
C MET A 10 0.18 11.63 9.10
N ASN A 11 0.76 10.52 9.54
CA ASN A 11 1.09 9.40 8.64
C ASN A 11 -0.17 8.77 8.01
N LEU A 12 -1.19 8.49 8.84
CA LEU A 12 -2.47 7.93 8.38
C LEU A 12 -3.26 8.91 7.48
N ALA A 13 -3.18 10.20 7.78
CA ALA A 13 -3.76 11.27 6.98
C ALA A 13 -3.15 11.40 5.57
N GLY A 14 -1.90 10.96 5.38
CA GLY A 14 -1.23 10.95 4.07
C GLY A 14 -0.93 12.34 3.51
N ILE A 15 -0.56 13.29 4.37
CA ILE A 15 -0.04 14.60 3.95
C ILE A 15 1.41 14.47 3.41
N PRO A 16 1.86 15.38 2.52
CA PRO A 16 3.06 15.22 1.67
C PRO A 16 4.36 14.72 2.31
N PRO A 17 4.68 14.98 3.60
CA PRO A 17 5.91 14.43 4.20
C PRO A 17 5.84 12.97 4.72
N PHE A 18 4.72 12.24 4.60
CA PHE A 18 4.56 10.88 5.18
C PHE A 18 4.22 9.77 4.17
N SER A 19 4.59 8.52 4.46
CA SER A 19 4.53 7.40 3.49
C SER A 19 3.15 7.06 2.95
N GLY A 20 2.07 7.36 3.72
CA GLY A 20 0.69 7.19 3.25
C GLY A 20 0.33 8.02 2.01
N PHE A 21 1.13 9.03 1.66
CA PHE A 21 1.01 9.80 0.41
C PHE A 21 1.56 9.04 -0.80
N ILE A 22 2.71 8.36 -0.65
CA ILE A 22 3.40 7.65 -1.75
C ILE A 22 2.53 6.55 -2.34
N GLY A 23 1.86 5.75 -1.50
CA GLY A 23 0.96 4.70 -1.98
C GLY A 23 -0.26 5.24 -2.74
N LYS A 24 -0.72 6.46 -2.43
CA LYS A 24 -1.82 7.11 -3.17
C LYS A 24 -1.32 7.67 -4.51
N VAL A 25 -0.11 8.25 -4.54
CA VAL A 25 0.51 8.71 -5.79
C VAL A 25 0.72 7.55 -6.76
N GLY A 26 1.25 6.41 -6.28
CA GLY A 26 1.41 5.22 -7.12
C GLY A 26 0.08 4.72 -7.69
N LEU A 27 -1.01 4.76 -6.91
CA LEU A 27 -2.35 4.42 -7.41
C LEU A 27 -2.85 5.41 -8.46
N ILE A 28 -2.56 6.70 -8.29
CA ILE A 28 -2.94 7.74 -9.27
C ILE A 28 -2.14 7.58 -10.56
N GLU A 29 -0.83 7.36 -10.46
CA GLU A 29 0.05 7.11 -11.61
C GLU A 29 -0.38 5.85 -12.38
N ALA A 30 -0.64 4.74 -11.68
CA ALA A 30 -1.14 3.52 -12.30
C ALA A 30 -2.53 3.73 -12.95
N GLY A 31 -3.40 4.51 -12.32
CA GLY A 31 -4.72 4.86 -12.86
C GLY A 31 -4.64 5.70 -14.13
N ILE A 32 -3.66 6.61 -14.22
CA ILE A 32 -3.39 7.42 -15.42
C ILE A 32 -2.82 6.55 -16.54
N GLN A 33 -1.89 5.64 -16.22
CA GLN A 33 -1.28 4.73 -17.21
C GLN A 33 -2.29 3.72 -17.80
N TYR A 34 -3.33 3.35 -17.07
CA TYR A 34 -4.35 2.41 -17.52
C TYR A 34 -5.31 3.00 -18.59
N ASP A 35 -5.27 4.33 -18.84
CA ASP A 35 -5.97 5.11 -19.89
C ASP A 35 -7.42 4.67 -20.22
N ARG A 36 -8.15 4.22 -19.20
CA ARG A 36 -9.55 3.79 -19.29
C ARG A 36 -10.40 4.66 -18.37
N THR A 37 -11.68 4.82 -18.70
CA THR A 37 -12.66 5.51 -17.82
C THR A 37 -12.69 4.95 -16.41
N SER A 38 -12.46 3.64 -16.23
CA SER A 38 -12.36 3.00 -14.93
C SER A 38 -11.14 3.47 -14.13
N GLY A 39 -10.00 3.76 -14.76
CA GLY A 39 -8.82 4.34 -14.11
C GLY A 39 -9.12 5.71 -13.49
N TRP A 40 -9.80 6.58 -14.24
CA TRP A 40 -10.24 7.89 -13.75
C TRP A 40 -11.22 7.80 -12.58
N ILE A 41 -12.15 6.84 -12.60
CA ILE A 41 -13.09 6.60 -11.49
C ILE A 41 -12.32 6.14 -10.23
N LEU A 42 -11.36 5.23 -10.38
CA LEU A 42 -10.53 4.76 -9.26
C LEU A 42 -9.71 5.91 -8.65
N ILE A 43 -9.15 6.80 -9.48
CA ILE A 43 -8.46 8.02 -9.03
C ILE A 43 -9.43 8.92 -8.24
N ALA A 44 -10.60 9.20 -8.77
CA ALA A 44 -11.57 10.07 -8.10
C ALA A 44 -11.98 9.51 -6.73
N ILE A 45 -12.30 8.21 -6.67
CA ILE A 45 -12.67 7.52 -5.42
C ILE A 45 -11.51 7.52 -4.43
N SER A 46 -10.28 7.28 -4.88
CA SER A 46 -9.11 7.24 -3.99
C SER A 46 -8.82 8.61 -3.38
N VAL A 47 -8.93 9.69 -4.18
CA VAL A 47 -8.77 11.06 -3.69
C VAL A 47 -9.85 11.41 -2.67
N ILE A 48 -11.11 11.11 -2.96
CA ILE A 48 -12.22 11.39 -2.03
C ILE A 48 -12.03 10.63 -0.71
N THR A 49 -11.74 9.33 -0.79
CA THR A 49 -11.48 8.48 0.39
C THR A 49 -10.30 9.01 1.22
N SER A 50 -9.25 9.48 0.55
CA SER A 50 -8.08 10.11 1.18
C SER A 50 -8.46 11.36 1.97
N LEU A 51 -9.25 12.26 1.36
CA LEU A 51 -9.72 13.49 2.02
C LEU A 51 -10.64 13.21 3.20
N LEU A 52 -11.53 12.22 3.08
CA LEU A 52 -12.41 11.81 4.18
C LEU A 52 -11.61 11.26 5.37
N THR A 53 -10.57 10.46 5.09
CA THR A 53 -9.68 9.92 6.13
C THR A 53 -8.93 11.04 6.84
N LEU A 54 -8.35 11.97 6.08
CA LEU A 54 -7.68 13.16 6.62
C LEU A 54 -8.62 13.96 7.52
N TYR A 55 -9.85 14.23 7.06
CA TYR A 55 -10.85 14.96 7.82
C TYR A 55 -11.21 14.25 9.13
N ALA A 56 -11.45 12.94 9.10
CA ALA A 56 -11.79 12.17 10.29
C ALA A 56 -10.69 12.25 11.36
N ILE A 57 -9.42 12.11 10.95
CA ILE A 57 -8.28 12.19 11.86
C ILE A 57 -8.08 13.60 12.41
N ALA A 58 -8.19 14.63 11.57
CA ALA A 58 -8.11 16.03 12.00
C ALA A 58 -9.22 16.37 13.01
N LYS A 59 -10.43 15.86 12.79
CA LYS A 59 -11.56 16.02 13.71
C LYS A 59 -11.29 15.34 15.06
N ILE A 60 -10.74 14.12 15.06
CA ILE A 60 -10.37 13.40 16.28
C ILE A 60 -9.28 14.15 17.04
N TRP A 61 -8.26 14.65 16.35
CA TRP A 61 -7.18 15.43 16.95
C TRP A 61 -7.71 16.68 17.67
N ASN A 62 -8.53 17.47 16.97
CA ASN A 62 -9.12 18.68 17.54
C ASN A 62 -9.95 18.36 18.79
N ARG A 63 -10.71 17.26 18.77
CA ARG A 63 -11.50 16.82 19.91
C ARG A 63 -10.66 16.29 21.08
N ALA A 64 -9.60 15.52 20.79
CA ALA A 64 -8.83 14.83 21.80
C ALA A 64 -7.81 15.72 22.53
N PHE A 65 -7.25 16.72 21.84
CA PHE A 65 -6.18 17.56 22.40
C PHE A 65 -6.59 19.02 22.64
N TRP A 66 -7.64 19.51 21.98
CA TRP A 66 -8.06 20.90 22.10
C TRP A 66 -9.24 21.12 23.07
N GLN A 67 -9.82 20.04 23.61
CA GLN A 67 -10.90 20.15 24.61
C GLN A 67 -10.33 20.17 26.02
N GLU A 68 -10.92 21.02 26.87
CA GLU A 68 -10.57 21.06 28.29
C GLU A 68 -10.95 19.72 28.94
N PRO A 69 -10.05 19.13 29.76
CA PRO A 69 -10.35 17.90 30.48
C PRO A 69 -11.56 18.10 31.39
N SER A 70 -12.50 17.15 31.41
CA SER A 70 -13.61 17.20 32.37
C SER A 70 -13.07 17.10 33.80
N GLU A 71 -13.73 17.77 34.75
CA GLU A 71 -13.35 17.77 36.18
C GLU A 71 -13.26 16.33 36.78
N GLU A 72 -14.03 15.41 36.21
CA GLU A 72 -14.02 13.97 36.56
C GLU A 72 -12.72 13.25 36.18
N ILE A 73 -12.01 13.72 35.14
CA ILE A 73 -10.71 13.17 34.72
C ILE A 73 -9.58 13.78 35.57
N ILE A 74 -9.68 15.08 35.88
CA ILE A 74 -8.68 15.78 36.70
C ILE A 74 -8.63 15.20 38.13
N SER A 75 -9.78 14.76 38.65
CA SER A 75 -9.88 14.14 39.97
C SER A 75 -9.37 12.70 40.05
N ARG A 76 -9.11 12.04 38.89
CA ARG A 76 -8.52 10.70 38.82
C ARG A 76 -7.01 10.80 38.56
N ASP A 77 -6.26 10.89 39.65
CA ASP A 77 -4.78 10.94 39.62
C ASP A 77 -4.18 9.53 39.40
N VAL A 78 -4.43 8.94 38.23
CA VAL A 78 -3.93 7.60 37.87
C VAL A 78 -2.70 7.74 36.98
N PRO A 79 -1.49 7.37 37.45
CA PRO A 79 -0.28 7.51 36.64
C PRO A 79 -0.31 6.56 35.44
N LEU A 80 0.06 7.07 34.27
CA LEU A 80 0.16 6.27 33.05
C LEU A 80 1.31 5.26 33.15
N PRO A 81 1.08 3.95 32.88
CA PRO A 81 2.13 2.96 32.88
C PRO A 81 3.23 3.29 31.86
N LYS A 82 4.49 3.38 32.31
CA LYS A 82 5.64 3.74 31.45
C LYS A 82 5.82 2.80 30.24
N VAL A 83 5.43 1.53 30.40
CA VAL A 83 5.47 0.51 29.33
C VAL A 83 4.54 0.87 28.16
N MET A 84 3.37 1.45 28.45
CA MET A 84 2.41 1.86 27.43
C MET A 84 2.98 2.98 26.56
N GLY A 85 3.59 4.00 27.18
CA GLY A 85 4.26 5.08 26.46
C GLY A 85 5.46 4.60 25.62
N GLY A 86 6.25 3.67 26.17
CA GLY A 86 7.37 3.05 25.47
C GLY A 86 6.93 2.25 24.23
N ALA A 87 5.89 1.43 24.35
CA ALA A 87 5.35 0.65 23.24
C ALA A 87 4.79 1.55 22.12
N THR A 88 4.05 2.60 22.47
CA THR A 88 3.56 3.57 21.49
C THR A 88 4.72 4.29 20.78
N ALA A 89 5.73 4.74 21.52
CA ALA A 89 6.90 5.38 20.94
C ALA A 89 7.67 4.44 19.99
N ALA A 90 7.84 3.17 20.37
CA ALA A 90 8.50 2.17 19.52
C ALA A 90 7.74 1.92 18.21
N MET A 91 6.41 1.79 18.27
CA MET A 91 5.58 1.65 17.07
C MET A 91 5.69 2.85 16.12
N ILE A 92 5.72 4.07 16.67
CA ILE A 92 5.87 5.29 15.86
C ILE A 92 7.25 5.36 15.23
N ALA A 93 8.31 5.07 16.01
CA ALA A 93 9.67 5.03 15.50
C ALA A 93 9.81 4.00 14.38
N PHE A 94 9.20 2.82 14.53
CA PHE A 94 9.17 1.80 13.49
C PHE A 94 8.44 2.28 12.22
N SER A 95 7.26 2.90 12.38
CA SER A 95 6.51 3.49 11.26
C SER A 95 7.30 4.57 10.50
N LEU A 96 8.03 5.42 11.23
CA LEU A 96 8.93 6.42 10.62
C LEU A 96 10.12 5.75 9.92
N ALA A 97 10.70 4.71 10.50
CA ALA A 97 11.79 3.96 9.88
C ALA A 97 11.36 3.36 8.54
N LEU A 98 10.14 2.81 8.43
CA LEU A 98 9.59 2.33 7.14
C LEU A 98 9.44 3.45 6.11
N THR A 99 9.17 4.68 6.55
CA THR A 99 9.09 5.84 5.63
C THR A 99 10.47 6.23 5.11
N VAL A 100 11.49 6.24 5.98
CA VAL A 100 12.88 6.54 5.60
C VAL A 100 13.44 5.43 4.70
N LEU A 101 13.09 4.17 4.99
CA LEU A 101 13.49 2.99 4.23
C LEU A 101 12.51 2.66 3.09
N ALA A 102 11.67 3.61 2.66
CA ALA A 102 10.65 3.35 1.66
C ALA A 102 11.23 2.91 0.31
N GLY A 103 12.40 3.41 -0.09
CA GLY A 103 13.06 3.03 -1.35
C GLY A 103 13.28 1.51 -1.46
N PRO A 104 14.11 0.89 -0.59
CA PRO A 104 14.36 -0.56 -0.64
C PRO A 104 13.09 -1.42 -0.45
N ILE A 105 12.12 -0.94 0.34
CA ILE A 105 10.86 -1.65 0.55
C ILE A 105 10.01 -1.66 -0.72
N MET A 106 9.98 -0.54 -1.45
CA MET A 106 9.27 -0.44 -2.73
C MET A 106 9.93 -1.29 -3.80
N GLU A 107 11.26 -1.34 -3.88
CA GLU A 107 11.98 -2.24 -4.80
C GLU A 107 11.59 -3.70 -4.56
N TYR A 108 11.57 -4.15 -3.29
CA TYR A 108 11.15 -5.51 -2.96
C TYR A 108 9.67 -5.77 -3.29
N ALA A 109 8.81 -4.76 -3.11
CA ALA A 109 7.38 -4.87 -3.44
C ALA A 109 7.15 -4.95 -4.95
N ASP A 110 7.92 -4.20 -5.74
CA ASP A 110 7.87 -4.24 -7.21
C ASP A 110 8.37 -5.59 -7.75
N ASP A 111 9.48 -6.10 -7.19
CA ASP A 111 9.97 -7.45 -7.52
C ASP A 111 8.91 -8.52 -7.22
N ALA A 112 8.27 -8.45 -6.04
CA ALA A 112 7.19 -9.37 -5.69
C ALA A 112 5.96 -9.22 -6.62
N ALA A 113 5.60 -7.99 -6.99
CA ALA A 113 4.50 -7.74 -7.92
C ALA A 113 4.79 -8.32 -9.31
N SER A 114 6.03 -8.19 -9.81
CA SER A 114 6.44 -8.76 -11.09
C SER A 114 6.30 -10.29 -11.09
N SER A 115 6.67 -10.95 -9.99
CA SER A 115 6.54 -12.41 -9.84
C SER A 115 5.09 -12.92 -9.81
N ILE A 116 4.13 -12.08 -9.44
CA ILE A 116 2.69 -12.42 -9.46
C ILE A 116 2.09 -12.18 -10.84
N LEU A 117 2.58 -11.17 -11.57
CA LEU A 117 2.11 -10.83 -12.91
C LEU A 117 2.68 -11.77 -13.99
N GLU A 118 3.92 -12.22 -13.82
CA GLU A 118 4.51 -13.26 -14.65
C GLU A 118 4.07 -14.64 -14.15
N ARG A 119 3.19 -15.30 -14.91
CA ARG A 119 2.67 -16.63 -14.56
C ARG A 119 3.74 -17.73 -14.74
N THR A 120 4.68 -17.50 -15.65
CA THR A 120 5.67 -18.46 -16.15
C THR A 120 6.64 -18.97 -15.07
N PRO A 121 7.21 -18.12 -14.19
CA PRO A 121 8.15 -18.56 -13.14
C PRO A 121 7.49 -19.41 -12.05
N TYR A 122 6.23 -19.12 -11.69
CA TYR A 122 5.49 -19.93 -10.72
C TYR A 122 5.11 -21.30 -11.30
N VAL A 123 4.71 -21.31 -12.58
CA VAL A 123 4.37 -22.55 -13.29
C VAL A 123 5.61 -23.43 -13.45
N SER A 124 6.76 -22.87 -13.86
CA SER A 124 7.99 -23.67 -13.99
C SER A 124 8.47 -24.23 -12.65
N ALA A 125 8.38 -23.46 -11.56
CA ALA A 125 8.79 -23.90 -10.24
C ALA A 125 7.93 -25.03 -9.65
N VAL A 126 6.63 -25.10 -9.99
CA VAL A 126 5.69 -26.09 -9.42
C VAL A 126 5.43 -27.26 -10.37
N LEU A 127 5.32 -27.01 -11.67
CA LEU A 127 4.92 -27.98 -12.69
C LEU A 127 6.08 -28.43 -13.60
N GLY A 128 7.24 -27.78 -13.51
CA GLY A 128 8.41 -28.05 -14.36
C GLY A 128 8.43 -27.20 -15.62
N ASP A 129 9.62 -27.07 -16.22
CA ASP A 129 9.88 -26.17 -17.36
C ASP A 129 9.03 -26.54 -18.60
N GLU A 130 8.76 -27.83 -18.83
CA GLU A 130 7.93 -28.32 -19.95
C GLU A 130 6.48 -27.80 -19.90
N ALA A 131 5.88 -27.70 -18.71
CA ALA A 131 4.52 -27.20 -18.54
C ALA A 131 4.43 -25.66 -18.65
N ALA A 132 5.54 -24.96 -18.39
CA ALA A 132 5.63 -23.52 -18.57
C ALA A 132 5.76 -23.13 -20.05
N GLU A 133 6.47 -23.95 -20.83
CA GLU A 133 6.59 -23.79 -22.28
C GLU A 133 5.23 -23.92 -22.98
N GLU A 134 4.39 -24.89 -22.57
CA GLU A 134 3.04 -25.09 -23.13
C GLU A 134 2.10 -23.89 -22.93
N LEU A 135 2.28 -23.07 -21.90
CA LEU A 135 1.53 -21.83 -21.69
C LEU A 135 2.01 -20.67 -22.58
N GLN A 136 3.24 -20.75 -23.07
CA GLN A 136 3.81 -19.78 -24.00
C GLN A 136 3.35 -20.08 -25.45
N TYR A 137 2.94 -21.32 -25.72
CA TYR A 137 2.34 -21.71 -26.98
C TYR A 137 0.86 -21.29 -27.06
N ARG A 138 0.53 -20.44 -28.04
CA ARG A 138 -0.87 -20.07 -28.33
C ARG A 138 -1.37 -20.94 -29.48
N ILE A 139 -2.51 -21.61 -29.28
CA ILE A 139 -3.19 -22.34 -30.37
C ILE A 139 -4.02 -21.34 -31.18
N ASP A 140 -3.76 -21.28 -32.49
CA ASP A 140 -4.54 -20.45 -33.41
C ASP A 140 -5.91 -21.07 -33.74
N ASP A 141 -6.76 -20.34 -34.44
CA ASP A 141 -8.11 -20.82 -34.82
C ASP A 141 -8.06 -22.04 -35.78
N ALA A 142 -6.89 -22.36 -36.35
CA ALA A 142 -6.64 -23.51 -37.21
C ALA A 142 -6.12 -24.75 -36.43
N GLY A 143 -5.80 -24.60 -35.14
CA GLY A 143 -5.32 -25.66 -34.27
C GLY A 143 -3.79 -25.84 -34.25
N HIS A 144 -3.04 -24.90 -34.82
CA HIS A 144 -1.57 -24.98 -34.90
C HIS A 144 -0.91 -24.41 -33.64
N ARG A 145 0.17 -25.04 -33.17
CA ARG A 145 0.94 -24.60 -32.01
C ARG A 145 1.89 -23.47 -32.44
N LEU A 146 1.64 -22.26 -31.96
CA LEU A 146 2.48 -21.09 -32.23
C LEU A 146 3.33 -20.75 -31.00
N ASP A 147 4.63 -20.55 -31.17
CA ASP A 147 5.54 -20.11 -30.10
C ASP A 147 5.19 -18.70 -29.57
N GLY A 148 5.92 -18.26 -28.53
CA GLY A 148 5.76 -16.92 -27.94
C GLY A 148 6.01 -15.76 -28.92
N ASN A 149 6.58 -16.02 -30.10
CA ASN A 149 6.81 -15.07 -31.19
C ASN A 149 5.77 -15.19 -32.34
N GLY A 150 4.80 -16.10 -32.22
CA GLY A 150 3.78 -16.35 -33.24
C GLY A 150 4.27 -17.17 -34.43
N GLN A 151 5.38 -17.88 -34.30
CA GLN A 151 5.87 -18.82 -35.31
C GLN A 151 5.33 -20.22 -35.05
N GLU A 152 4.94 -20.90 -36.12
CA GLU A 152 4.45 -22.27 -36.07
C GLU A 152 5.59 -23.24 -35.70
N VAL A 153 5.35 -24.10 -34.71
CA VAL A 153 6.32 -25.10 -34.28
C VAL A 153 5.97 -26.43 -34.93
N ASP A 154 6.75 -26.79 -35.94
CA ASP A 154 6.75 -28.12 -36.56
C ASP A 154 7.41 -29.14 -35.60
N GLU A 155 6.79 -30.31 -35.48
CA GLU A 155 7.21 -31.45 -34.63
C GLU A 155 8.60 -32.03 -34.97
#